data_AF-A0A522D6B5-F1
#
_entry.id   AF-A0A522D6B5-F1
#
_cell.length_a   1.000
_cell.length_b   1.000
_cell.length_c   1.000
_cell.angle_alpha   90.00
_cell.angle_beta   90.00
_cell.angle_gamma   90.00
#
_symmetry.space_group_name_H-M   'P 1'
#
loop_
_entity.id
_entity.type
_entity.pdbx_description
1 polymer ?
#
loop_
_entity_poly.entity_id
_entity_poly.type
_entity_poly.pdbx_seq_one_letter_code
_entity_poly.pdbx_strand_id
1 'polypeptide(L)'
;MCGSAYGVAADSVLAVSGHERIMVRLSISGRAMGHSVWRMQGEGTNIAVLADCHIHENGPQFPPELFQRLQGADLIVTLGDMGEKAGLDRLQEIAPVLGVRGQDDADDMRTRRDVLVLTEGRYRIGCVFDAVAAGLADSSDPFVASDDVVEVSRRLFGSRIDVLLHAGTHKADERRFGQSGSALNPGSAVMPAEGHSPSFLRLKVTDDGCFGQIIRIG
;
A
#
# COMPACT_ATOMS: atom_id res chain seq x y z
N MET A 1 37.28 -18.34 -28.58
CA MET A 1 36.24 -18.09 -29.60
C MET A 1 34.94 -18.57 -28.98
N CYS A 2 33.88 -17.82 -28.69
CA CYS A 2 33.28 -16.56 -29.13
C CYS A 2 32.67 -15.94 -27.85
N GLY A 3 32.81 -14.68 -27.43
CA GLY A 3 32.73 -13.44 -28.18
C GLY A 3 31.29 -12.90 -28.17
N SER A 4 30.82 -12.29 -27.08
CA SER A 4 29.78 -11.24 -27.19
C SER A 4 29.83 -10.30 -25.99
N ALA A 5 30.28 -9.08 -26.27
CA ALA A 5 30.17 -7.93 -25.41
C ALA A 5 28.76 -7.35 -25.55
N TYR A 6 28.12 -7.01 -24.44
CA TYR A 6 26.98 -6.10 -24.44
C TYR A 6 27.30 -4.95 -23.48
N GLY A 7 27.71 -3.84 -24.09
CA GLY A 7 27.77 -2.55 -23.43
C GLY A 7 26.35 -1.98 -23.31
N VAL A 8 26.12 -1.21 -22.25
CA VAL A 8 24.97 -0.31 -22.16
C VAL A 8 25.51 1.09 -22.37
N ALA A 9 25.05 1.72 -23.44
CA ALA A 9 25.35 3.09 -23.78
C ALA A 9 24.76 4.04 -22.71
N ALA A 10 25.59 4.95 -22.22
CA ALA A 10 25.10 6.17 -21.61
C ALA A 10 24.84 7.15 -22.75
N ASP A 11 23.59 7.50 -23.00
CA ASP A 11 23.27 8.61 -23.90
C ASP A 11 22.45 9.69 -23.18
N SER A 12 23.15 10.82 -23.05
CA SER A 12 22.73 12.23 -23.05
C SER A 12 21.58 12.72 -22.17
N VAL A 13 21.97 13.66 -21.29
CA VAL A 13 21.13 14.70 -20.68
C VAL A 13 20.64 15.65 -21.76
N LEU A 14 19.35 15.97 -21.76
CA LEU A 14 18.81 17.20 -22.34
C LEU A 14 18.19 18.02 -21.20
N ALA A 15 18.77 19.20 -20.95
CA ALA A 15 18.18 20.20 -20.07
C ALA A 15 17.09 20.96 -20.81
N VAL A 16 15.90 21.11 -20.21
CA VAL A 16 14.91 22.14 -20.54
C VAL A 16 14.23 22.59 -19.24
N SER A 17 14.01 23.89 -19.09
CA SER A 17 13.47 24.53 -17.89
C SER A 17 11.95 24.43 -17.78
N GLY A 18 11.45 24.43 -16.54
CA GLY A 18 10.06 24.79 -16.20
C GLY A 18 9.15 23.60 -15.97
N HIS A 19 8.86 23.31 -14.70
CA HIS A 19 7.81 22.42 -14.21
C HIS A 19 7.72 21.03 -14.89
N GLU A 20 8.69 20.14 -14.63
CA GLU A 20 8.59 18.75 -15.10
C GLU A 20 8.28 17.77 -13.96
N ARG A 21 7.13 17.12 -14.08
CA ARG A 21 6.82 15.86 -13.37
C ARG A 21 7.78 14.81 -13.93
N ILE A 22 8.70 14.32 -13.11
CA ILE A 22 9.61 13.24 -13.50
C ILE A 22 8.80 11.95 -13.63
N MET A 23 8.53 11.54 -14.87
CA MET A 23 7.91 10.25 -15.18
C MET A 23 9.02 9.21 -15.36
N VAL A 24 9.36 8.46 -14.29
CA VAL A 24 10.33 7.37 -14.37
C VAL A 24 9.66 6.14 -14.97
N ARG A 25 10.04 5.76 -16.19
CA ARG A 25 9.64 4.48 -16.81
C ARG A 25 10.55 3.36 -16.29
N LEU A 26 10.07 2.58 -15.32
CA LEU A 26 10.74 1.35 -14.88
C LEU A 26 10.39 0.22 -15.87
N SER A 27 11.37 -0.16 -16.70
CA SER A 27 11.32 -1.39 -17.49
C SER A 27 11.68 -2.56 -16.58
N ILE A 28 10.77 -3.53 -16.42
CA ILE A 28 11.05 -4.79 -15.74
C ILE A 28 10.98 -5.89 -16.80
N SER A 29 12.14 -6.41 -17.21
CA SER A 29 12.24 -7.64 -17.97
C SER A 29 12.46 -8.81 -17.00
N GLY A 30 11.56 -9.78 -17.02
CA GLY A 30 11.73 -11.03 -16.27
C GLY A 30 10.45 -11.53 -15.62
N ARG A 31 10.04 -12.73 -16.03
CA ARG A 31 8.93 -13.49 -15.43
C ARG A 31 9.45 -14.15 -14.15
N ALA A 32 9.38 -13.43 -13.04
CA ALA A 32 9.45 -13.94 -11.68
C ALA A 32 8.21 -13.42 -10.95
N MET A 33 7.65 -14.16 -9.99
CA MET A 33 6.53 -13.67 -9.17
C MET A 33 7.01 -12.39 -8.46
N GLY A 34 6.66 -11.24 -9.04
CA GLY A 34 7.41 -10.00 -8.85
C GLY A 34 6.97 -9.28 -7.59
N HIS A 35 7.71 -9.45 -6.50
CA HIS A 35 7.58 -8.56 -5.34
C HIS A 35 7.82 -7.13 -5.81
N SER A 36 6.77 -6.31 -5.82
CA SER A 36 6.87 -4.90 -6.18
C SER A 36 7.36 -4.14 -4.97
N VAL A 37 8.64 -3.80 -4.94
CA VAL A 37 9.23 -2.96 -3.89
C VAL A 37 9.12 -1.50 -4.30
N TRP A 38 8.49 -0.70 -3.46
CA TRP A 38 8.44 0.75 -3.59
C TRP A 38 9.33 1.39 -2.52
N ARG A 39 10.27 2.23 -2.96
CA ARG A 39 11.15 2.99 -2.07
C ARG A 39 10.56 4.37 -1.83
N MET A 40 10.45 4.74 -0.55
CA MET A 40 10.04 6.08 -0.12
C MET A 40 11.01 7.14 -0.62
N GLN A 41 10.50 8.36 -0.86
CA GLN A 41 11.26 9.43 -1.52
C GLN A 41 12.23 10.14 -0.57
N GLY A 42 12.08 9.97 0.74
CA GLY A 42 12.97 10.56 1.75
C GLY A 42 12.40 10.43 3.15
N GLU A 43 13.28 10.55 4.15
CA GLU A 43 12.97 10.35 5.56
C GLU A 43 11.73 11.13 6.00
N GLY A 44 10.84 10.48 6.75
CA GLY A 44 9.65 11.11 7.29
C GLY A 44 8.47 11.12 6.33
N THR A 45 8.47 10.23 5.33
CA THR A 45 7.37 10.09 4.35
C THR A 45 6.04 9.86 5.08
N ASN A 46 5.05 10.72 4.82
CA ASN A 46 3.70 10.61 5.36
C ASN A 46 2.82 9.81 4.40
N ILE A 47 2.35 8.65 4.87
CA ILE A 47 1.55 7.73 4.07
C ILE A 47 0.13 7.72 4.61
N ALA A 48 -0.85 7.92 3.75
CA ALA A 48 -2.24 7.60 4.06
C ALA A 48 -2.58 6.23 3.47
N VAL A 49 -3.19 5.36 4.28
CA VAL A 49 -3.56 4.00 3.88
C VAL A 49 -5.08 3.87 3.96
N LEU A 50 -5.70 3.53 2.83
CA LEU A 50 -7.14 3.30 2.70
C LEU A 50 -7.42 1.87 2.23
N ALA A 51 -8.63 1.39 2.46
CA ALA A 51 -9.13 0.12 1.96
C ALA A 51 -10.67 0.13 1.92
N ASP A 52 -11.26 -0.88 1.29
CA ASP A 52 -12.67 -1.25 1.49
C ASP A 52 -13.64 -0.09 1.21
N CYS A 53 -13.31 0.78 0.24
CA CYS A 53 -14.05 2.00 -0.03
C CYS A 53 -15.23 1.81 -1.01
N HIS A 54 -15.17 0.79 -1.87
CA HIS A 54 -16.24 0.43 -2.82
C HIS A 54 -16.86 1.63 -3.56
N ILE A 55 -16.03 2.46 -4.17
CA ILE A 55 -16.48 3.64 -4.91
C ILE A 55 -17.02 3.19 -6.27
N HIS A 56 -18.33 3.29 -6.46
CA HIS A 56 -19.03 2.97 -7.71
C HIS A 56 -19.88 4.15 -8.18
N GLU A 57 -20.21 4.23 -9.47
CA GLU A 57 -20.98 5.35 -10.04
C GLU A 57 -22.28 5.66 -9.26
N ASN A 58 -22.99 4.62 -8.83
CA ASN A 58 -24.25 4.72 -8.09
C ASN A 58 -24.13 4.28 -6.62
N GLY A 59 -22.90 4.25 -6.09
CA GLY A 59 -22.59 3.79 -4.74
C GLY A 59 -22.24 4.91 -3.76
N PRO A 60 -21.91 4.54 -2.52
CA PRO A 60 -21.30 5.44 -1.54
C PRO A 60 -20.09 6.18 -2.13
N GLN A 61 -19.94 7.44 -1.74
CA GLN A 61 -18.84 8.29 -2.18
C GLN A 61 -17.96 8.66 -0.99
N PHE A 62 -16.70 9.02 -1.27
CA PHE A 62 -15.82 9.55 -0.23
C PHE A 62 -16.45 10.75 0.50
N PRO A 63 -16.48 10.74 1.85
CA PRO A 63 -16.95 11.88 2.62
C PRO A 63 -16.02 13.09 2.40
N PRO A 64 -16.54 14.32 2.28
CA PRO A 64 -15.70 15.51 2.04
C PRO A 64 -14.57 15.71 3.06
N GLU A 65 -14.81 15.34 4.32
CA GLU A 65 -13.87 15.43 5.43
C GLU A 65 -12.63 14.57 5.21
N LEU A 66 -12.75 13.46 4.46
CA LEU A 66 -11.61 12.60 4.13
C LEU A 66 -10.55 13.39 3.35
N PHE A 67 -10.94 14.17 2.33
CA PHE A 67 -9.98 14.90 1.50
C PHE A 67 -9.19 15.94 2.29
N GLN A 68 -9.81 16.57 3.29
CA GLN A 68 -9.14 17.49 4.20
C GLN A 68 -8.15 16.74 5.10
N ARG A 69 -8.55 15.57 5.63
CA ARG A 69 -7.70 14.74 6.48
C ARG A 69 -6.53 14.12 5.72
N LEU A 70 -6.67 13.87 4.43
CA LEU A 70 -5.62 13.32 3.56
C LEU A 70 -4.55 14.35 3.17
N GLN A 71 -4.79 15.65 3.36
CA GLN A 71 -3.79 16.67 3.07
C GLN A 71 -2.47 16.41 3.82
N GLY A 72 -1.36 16.71 3.15
CA GLY A 72 0.00 16.44 3.63
C GLY A 72 0.46 14.98 3.51
N ALA A 73 -0.32 14.11 2.87
CA ALA A 73 0.17 12.80 2.48
C ALA A 73 1.17 12.93 1.31
N ASP A 74 2.34 12.35 1.47
CA ASP A 74 3.33 12.20 0.40
C ASP A 74 2.99 11.00 -0.50
N LEU A 75 2.25 10.04 0.06
CA LEU A 75 1.79 8.84 -0.61
C LEU A 75 0.41 8.39 -0.11
N ILE A 76 -0.43 7.90 -1.03
CA ILE A 76 -1.64 7.15 -0.71
C ILE A 76 -1.46 5.69 -1.10
N VAL A 77 -1.65 4.79 -0.13
CA VAL A 77 -1.63 3.34 -0.32
C VAL A 77 -3.06 2.81 -0.22
N THR A 78 -3.50 2.03 -1.19
CA THR A 78 -4.78 1.31 -1.10
C THR A 78 -4.53 -0.17 -0.84
N LEU A 79 -5.28 -0.78 0.06
CA LEU A 79 -5.15 -2.20 0.38
C LEU A 79 -6.14 -3.09 -0.38
N GLY A 80 -6.95 -2.53 -1.27
CA GLY A 80 -7.92 -3.25 -2.09
C GLY A 80 -9.35 -2.77 -1.85
N ASP A 81 -10.28 -3.28 -2.66
CA ASP A 81 -11.73 -3.02 -2.59
C ASP A 81 -12.04 -1.53 -2.69
N MET A 82 -11.39 -0.85 -3.62
CA MET A 82 -11.61 0.56 -3.92
C MET A 82 -12.77 0.79 -4.87
N GLY A 83 -13.24 -0.24 -5.58
CA GLY A 83 -14.32 -0.13 -6.57
C GLY A 83 -13.78 0.24 -7.96
N GLU A 84 -14.41 1.25 -8.54
CA GLU A 84 -14.07 1.78 -9.84
C GLU A 84 -12.87 2.75 -9.80
N LYS A 85 -12.26 2.94 -10.98
CA LYS A 85 -11.12 3.83 -11.18
C LYS A 85 -11.35 5.27 -10.70
N ALA A 86 -12.59 5.76 -10.77
CA ALA A 86 -12.94 7.13 -10.39
C ALA A 86 -12.54 7.45 -8.94
N GLY A 87 -12.63 6.48 -8.02
CA GLY A 87 -12.16 6.67 -6.65
C GLY A 87 -10.65 6.91 -6.58
N LEU A 88 -9.87 6.09 -7.29
CA LEU A 88 -8.41 6.24 -7.37
C LEU A 88 -7.99 7.55 -8.02
N ASP A 89 -8.73 8.02 -9.03
CA ASP A 89 -8.45 9.29 -9.72
C ASP A 89 -8.62 10.48 -8.77
N ARG A 90 -9.67 10.49 -7.95
CA ARG A 90 -9.87 11.53 -6.92
C ARG A 90 -8.79 11.52 -5.85
N LEU A 91 -8.32 10.35 -5.42
CA LEU A 91 -7.20 10.25 -4.47
C LEU A 91 -5.88 10.73 -5.09
N GLN A 92 -5.68 10.46 -6.38
CA GLN A 92 -4.48 10.83 -7.13
C GLN A 92 -4.29 12.35 -7.30
N GLU A 93 -5.35 13.14 -7.12
CA GLU A 93 -5.28 14.60 -7.05
C GLU A 93 -4.57 15.10 -5.79
N ILE A 94 -4.53 14.30 -4.72
CA ILE A 94 -3.87 14.64 -3.44
C ILE A 94 -2.40 14.21 -3.45
N ALA A 95 -2.14 12.94 -3.76
CA ALA A 95 -0.81 12.34 -3.70
C ALA A 95 -0.70 11.15 -4.67
N PRO A 96 0.51 10.68 -5.04
CA PRO A 96 0.72 9.41 -5.73
C PRO A 96 -0.08 8.26 -5.09
N VAL A 97 -0.79 7.48 -5.92
CA VAL A 97 -1.59 6.33 -5.46
C VAL A 97 -0.97 5.04 -5.98
N LEU A 98 -0.74 4.08 -5.09
CA LEU A 98 -0.48 2.70 -5.45
C LEU A 98 -1.08 1.76 -4.41
N GLY A 99 -1.29 0.51 -4.76
CA GLY A 99 -1.92 -0.42 -3.85
C GLY A 99 -1.81 -1.85 -4.30
N VAL A 100 -2.50 -2.68 -3.53
CA VAL A 100 -2.77 -4.07 -3.86
C VAL A 100 -4.22 -4.26 -4.26
N ARG A 101 -4.49 -5.39 -4.93
CA ARG A 101 -5.78 -5.71 -5.52
C ARG A 101 -6.68 -6.34 -4.49
N GLY A 102 -7.89 -5.80 -4.35
CA GLY A 102 -9.02 -6.43 -3.68
C GLY A 102 -9.92 -7.21 -4.66
N GLN A 103 -10.99 -7.76 -4.12
CA GLN A 103 -12.00 -8.50 -4.87
C GLN A 103 -12.86 -7.58 -5.73
N ASP A 104 -13.19 -6.39 -5.24
CA ASP A 104 -14.04 -5.38 -5.88
C ASP A 104 -13.23 -4.25 -6.54
N ASP A 105 -12.06 -4.58 -7.11
CA ASP A 105 -11.26 -3.61 -7.85
C ASP A 105 -11.40 -3.81 -9.36
N ALA A 106 -11.79 -2.72 -10.04
CA ALA A 106 -11.64 -2.58 -11.48
C ALA A 106 -10.15 -2.69 -11.87
N ASP A 107 -9.88 -3.12 -13.11
CA ASP A 107 -8.50 -3.22 -13.61
C ASP A 107 -7.85 -1.84 -13.69
N ASP A 108 -6.81 -1.62 -12.87
CA ASP A 108 -6.02 -0.40 -12.86
C ASP A 108 -4.56 -0.69 -12.47
N MET A 109 -3.62 -0.03 -13.15
CA MET A 109 -2.18 -0.21 -12.93
C MET A 109 -1.70 0.15 -11.51
N ARG A 110 -2.45 0.99 -10.79
CA ARG A 110 -2.15 1.39 -9.41
C ARG A 110 -2.37 0.24 -8.43
N THR A 111 -3.42 -0.56 -8.62
CA THR A 111 -3.85 -1.60 -7.68
C THR A 111 -3.67 -3.03 -8.18
N ARG A 112 -3.30 -3.27 -9.45
CA ARG A 112 -3.17 -4.61 -10.06
C ARG A 112 -2.24 -5.65 -9.38
N ARG A 113 -1.58 -5.31 -8.28
CA ARG A 113 -0.57 -6.16 -7.61
C ARG A 113 -1.23 -6.98 -6.51
N ASP A 114 -0.85 -8.24 -6.35
CA ASP A 114 -1.34 -9.04 -5.21
C ASP A 114 -0.64 -8.64 -3.90
N VAL A 115 0.61 -8.21 -3.99
CA VAL A 115 1.46 -7.80 -2.86
C VAL A 115 2.25 -6.55 -3.18
N LEU A 116 2.50 -5.73 -2.16
CA LEU A 116 3.33 -4.53 -2.25
C LEU A 116 4.26 -4.47 -1.03
N VAL A 117 5.51 -4.06 -1.25
CA VAL A 117 6.47 -3.82 -0.17
C VAL A 117 6.85 -2.35 -0.19
N LEU A 118 6.62 -1.64 0.91
CA LEU A 118 7.12 -0.28 1.11
C LEU A 118 8.38 -0.34 1.97
N THR A 119 9.39 0.44 1.61
CA THR A 119 10.65 0.44 2.37
C THR A 119 11.28 1.83 2.43
N GLU A 120 11.75 2.15 3.63
CA GLU A 120 12.55 3.33 3.98
C GLU A 120 13.48 2.95 5.13
N GLY A 121 14.76 3.29 5.00
CA GLY A 121 15.79 2.90 5.97
C GLY A 121 15.76 1.39 6.24
N ARG A 122 15.61 1.03 7.53
CA ARG A 122 15.56 -0.37 7.99
C ARG A 122 14.16 -0.99 7.94
N TYR A 123 13.10 -0.18 7.85
CA TYR A 123 11.74 -0.66 8.00
C TYR A 123 11.19 -1.21 6.68
N ARG A 124 10.53 -2.36 6.76
CA ARG A 124 9.81 -2.99 5.63
C ARG A 124 8.36 -3.22 6.00
N ILE A 125 7.49 -2.69 5.17
CA ILE A 125 6.04 -2.76 5.33
C ILE A 125 5.49 -3.64 4.21
N GLY A 126 4.91 -4.79 4.56
CA GLY A 126 4.22 -5.65 3.62
C GLY A 126 2.76 -5.27 3.53
N CYS A 127 2.22 -5.16 2.32
CA CYS A 127 0.82 -4.85 2.08
C CYS A 127 0.16 -6.01 1.33
N VAL A 128 -0.99 -6.44 1.82
CA VAL A 128 -1.88 -7.42 1.20
C VAL A 128 -3.32 -6.95 1.38
N PHE A 129 -4.25 -7.46 0.57
CA PHE A 129 -5.67 -7.28 0.85
C PHE A 129 -6.08 -8.23 1.97
N ASP A 130 -6.19 -9.52 1.67
CA ASP A 130 -6.61 -10.56 2.60
C ASP A 130 -5.39 -11.28 3.21
N ALA A 131 -5.16 -11.06 4.51
CA ALA A 131 -4.06 -11.67 5.25
C ALA A 131 -4.20 -13.19 5.41
N VAL A 132 -5.43 -13.72 5.45
CA VAL A 132 -5.68 -15.17 5.57
C VAL A 132 -5.41 -15.84 4.23
N ALA A 133 -5.91 -15.28 3.14
CA ALA A 133 -5.63 -15.78 1.79
C ALA A 133 -4.12 -15.74 1.46
N ALA A 134 -3.40 -14.74 1.98
CA ALA A 134 -1.95 -14.65 1.88
C ALA A 134 -1.19 -15.68 2.77
N GLY A 135 -1.87 -16.34 3.71
CA GLY A 135 -1.26 -17.23 4.69
C GLY A 135 -0.47 -16.50 5.79
N LEU A 136 -0.71 -15.21 5.97
CA LEU A 136 -0.08 -14.39 7.01
C LEU A 136 -0.90 -14.41 8.31
N ALA A 137 -2.14 -14.88 8.26
CA ALA A 137 -3.05 -14.97 9.39
C ALA A 137 -3.89 -16.26 9.33
N ASP A 138 -4.22 -16.81 10.49
CA ASP A 138 -5.15 -17.93 10.64
C ASP A 138 -6.60 -17.42 10.73
N SER A 139 -6.79 -16.16 11.13
CA SER A 139 -8.07 -15.46 11.19
C SER A 139 -7.86 -13.96 10.95
N SER A 140 -8.81 -13.29 10.29
CA SER A 140 -8.79 -11.84 10.05
C SER A 140 -9.62 -11.05 11.07
N ASP A 141 -10.60 -11.67 11.74
CA ASP A 141 -11.45 -11.02 12.74
C ASP A 141 -11.93 -12.01 13.83
N PRO A 142 -11.35 -11.99 15.06
CA PRO A 142 -10.19 -11.19 15.41
C PRO A 142 -8.96 -11.64 14.61
N PHE A 143 -8.05 -10.71 14.33
CA PHE A 143 -6.81 -11.05 13.63
C PHE A 143 -5.93 -11.96 14.50
N VAL A 144 -5.52 -13.08 13.93
CA VAL A 144 -4.57 -14.01 14.53
C VAL A 144 -3.48 -14.29 13.51
N ALA A 145 -2.26 -13.82 13.78
CA ALA A 145 -1.10 -14.09 12.93
C ALA A 145 -0.83 -15.59 12.88
N SER A 146 -0.43 -16.09 11.71
CA SER A 146 0.00 -17.48 11.57
C SER A 146 1.35 -17.70 12.28
N ASP A 147 1.61 -18.92 12.77
CA ASP A 147 2.89 -19.24 13.41
C ASP A 147 4.09 -19.10 12.44
N ASP A 148 3.85 -19.33 11.14
CA ASP A 148 4.89 -19.34 10.10
C ASP A 148 5.07 -17.98 9.39
N VAL A 149 4.57 -16.89 9.97
CA VAL A 149 4.61 -15.53 9.36
C VAL A 149 5.98 -15.11 8.85
N VAL A 150 7.06 -15.58 9.48
CA VAL A 150 8.44 -15.29 9.06
C VAL A 150 8.78 -15.96 7.72
N GLU A 151 8.40 -17.22 7.54
CA GLU A 151 8.62 -17.96 6.29
C GLU A 151 7.71 -17.42 5.20
N VAL A 152 6.43 -17.24 5.51
CA VAL A 152 5.44 -16.69 4.59
C VAL A 152 5.85 -15.29 4.13
N SER A 153 6.34 -14.43 5.03
CA SER A 153 6.85 -13.10 4.66
C SER A 153 8.03 -13.19 3.70
N ARG A 154 8.99 -14.10 3.94
CA ARG A 154 10.12 -14.27 3.01
C ARG A 154 9.66 -14.73 1.63
N ARG A 155 8.68 -15.62 1.58
CA ARG A 155 8.10 -16.10 0.33
C ARG A 155 7.32 -15.01 -0.41
N LEU A 156 6.56 -14.18 0.30
CA LEU A 156 5.67 -13.17 -0.30
C LEU A 156 6.31 -11.80 -0.53
N PHE A 157 7.37 -11.46 0.20
CA PHE A 157 7.98 -10.13 0.19
C PHE A 157 9.51 -10.19 -0.02
N GLY A 158 10.05 -11.39 -0.28
CA GLY A 158 11.50 -11.64 -0.44
C GLY A 158 12.31 -11.46 0.85
N SER A 159 11.68 -11.16 1.98
CA SER A 159 12.32 -10.76 3.23
C SER A 159 11.36 -10.82 4.40
N ARG A 160 11.86 -10.66 5.63
CA ARG A 160 10.98 -10.36 6.77
C ARG A 160 10.43 -8.94 6.64
N ILE A 161 9.23 -8.71 7.17
CA ILE A 161 8.61 -7.39 7.30
C ILE A 161 8.45 -7.05 8.78
N ASP A 162 8.42 -5.75 9.09
CA ASP A 162 8.23 -5.23 10.44
C ASP A 162 6.76 -4.87 10.69
N VAL A 163 6.04 -4.46 9.63
CA VAL A 163 4.63 -4.09 9.68
C VAL A 163 3.89 -4.78 8.54
N LEU A 164 2.74 -5.37 8.85
CA LEU A 164 1.77 -5.87 7.88
C LEU A 164 0.62 -4.87 7.76
N LEU A 165 0.31 -4.42 6.56
CA LEU A 165 -0.93 -3.72 6.23
C LEU A 165 -1.88 -4.70 5.54
N HIS A 166 -3.10 -4.81 6.07
CA HIS A 166 -4.14 -5.69 5.54
C HIS A 166 -5.53 -5.05 5.62
N ALA A 167 -6.52 -5.65 4.94
CA ALA A 167 -7.87 -5.14 4.80
C ALA A 167 -8.92 -6.26 4.80
N GLY A 168 -10.13 -5.97 4.30
CA GLY A 168 -11.20 -6.93 4.03
C GLY A 168 -12.21 -7.10 5.17
N THR A 169 -11.89 -6.64 6.39
CA THR A 169 -12.83 -6.69 7.53
C THR A 169 -13.61 -5.40 7.70
N HIS A 170 -13.20 -4.31 7.04
CA HIS A 170 -13.75 -2.96 7.23
C HIS A 170 -13.64 -2.44 8.69
N LYS A 171 -12.80 -3.08 9.52
CA LYS A 171 -12.59 -2.76 10.94
C LYS A 171 -11.18 -2.25 11.14
N ALA A 172 -11.05 -1.00 11.57
CA ALA A 172 -9.76 -0.47 11.97
C ALA A 172 -9.27 -1.17 13.24
N ASP A 173 -8.08 -1.75 13.18
CA ASP A 173 -7.50 -2.55 14.27
C ASP A 173 -5.97 -2.56 14.19
N GLU A 174 -5.34 -2.77 15.35
CA GLU A 174 -3.91 -3.04 15.49
C GLU A 174 -3.71 -4.32 16.29
N ARG A 175 -2.96 -5.25 15.69
CA ARG A 175 -2.76 -6.59 16.25
C ARG A 175 -1.30 -6.98 16.17
N ARG A 176 -0.88 -7.88 17.04
CA ARG A 176 0.50 -8.36 17.04
C ARG A 176 0.77 -9.19 15.77
N PHE A 177 1.93 -8.97 15.16
CA PHE A 177 2.40 -9.73 14.01
C PHE A 177 3.81 -10.27 14.25
N GLY A 178 3.93 -11.60 14.33
CA GLY A 178 5.17 -12.25 14.70
C GLY A 178 5.67 -11.84 16.10
N GLN A 179 6.99 -11.83 16.28
CA GLN A 179 7.57 -11.59 17.62
C GLN A 179 7.49 -10.13 18.06
N SER A 180 7.68 -9.18 17.15
CA SER A 180 7.84 -7.75 17.47
C SER A 180 7.18 -6.80 16.46
N GLY A 181 6.43 -7.32 15.49
CA GLY A 181 5.76 -6.49 14.48
C GLY A 181 4.29 -6.21 14.81
N SER A 182 3.69 -5.34 14.01
CA SER A 182 2.25 -5.03 14.06
C SER A 182 1.58 -5.37 12.72
N ALA A 183 0.37 -5.90 12.79
CA ALA A 183 -0.59 -5.98 11.70
C ALA A 183 -1.61 -4.85 11.88
N LEU A 184 -1.76 -4.02 10.87
CA LEU A 184 -2.61 -2.84 10.89
C LEU A 184 -3.66 -2.96 9.79
N ASN A 185 -4.92 -2.74 10.18
CA ASN A 185 -6.04 -2.59 9.26
C ASN A 185 -6.55 -1.15 9.34
N PRO A 186 -6.66 -0.40 8.22
CA PRO A 186 -7.14 0.98 8.24
C PRO A 186 -8.64 1.08 8.52
N GLY A 187 -9.39 -0.02 8.45
CA GLY A 187 -10.83 -0.03 8.32
C GLY A 187 -11.27 0.48 6.96
N SER A 188 -12.51 0.96 6.89
CA SER A 188 -13.03 1.63 5.70
C SER A 188 -13.37 3.09 6.00
N ALA A 189 -13.00 3.97 5.07
CA ALA A 189 -13.32 5.39 5.14
C ALA A 189 -14.76 5.69 4.69
N VAL A 190 -15.44 4.71 4.08
CA VAL A 190 -16.73 4.89 3.41
C VAL A 190 -17.77 3.90 3.93
N MET A 191 -17.36 2.65 4.14
CA MET A 191 -18.21 1.53 4.54
C MET A 191 -17.63 0.81 5.76
N PRO A 192 -17.47 1.45 6.92
CA PRO A 192 -16.99 0.74 8.10
C PRO A 192 -17.93 -0.42 8.47
N ALA A 193 -17.38 -1.47 9.08
CA ALA A 193 -18.19 -2.55 9.62
C ALA A 193 -19.19 -2.03 10.68
N GLU A 194 -20.27 -2.78 10.91
CA GLU A 194 -21.28 -2.41 11.89
C GLU A 194 -20.68 -2.12 13.27
N GLY A 195 -21.02 -0.96 13.83
CA GLY A 195 -20.49 -0.50 15.13
C GLY A 195 -19.11 0.17 15.07
N HIS A 196 -18.48 0.30 13.89
CA HIS A 196 -17.19 0.97 13.71
C HIS A 196 -17.35 2.34 13.03
N SER A 197 -16.43 3.25 13.33
CA SER A 197 -16.39 4.58 12.71
C SER A 197 -15.64 4.55 11.38
N PRO A 198 -16.05 5.39 10.40
CA PRO A 198 -15.27 5.60 9.19
C PRO A 198 -13.84 6.02 9.54
N SER A 199 -12.85 5.39 8.91
CA SER A 199 -11.45 5.62 9.25
C SER A 199 -10.48 5.30 8.12
N PHE A 200 -9.26 5.81 8.28
CA PHE A 200 -8.11 5.41 7.49
C PHE A 200 -6.87 5.40 8.40
N LEU A 201 -5.77 4.83 7.94
CA LEU A 201 -4.51 4.81 8.70
C LEU A 201 -3.55 5.86 8.15
N ARG A 202 -2.91 6.61 9.05
CA ARG A 202 -1.76 7.46 8.73
C ARG A 202 -0.49 6.80 9.27
N LEU A 203 0.49 6.62 8.41
CA LEU A 203 1.82 6.16 8.77
C LEU A 203 2.84 7.25 8.54
N LYS A 204 3.85 7.31 9.42
CA LYS A 204 5.07 8.06 9.21
C LYS A 204 6.25 7.14 9.43
N VAL A 205 7.13 7.02 8.45
CA VAL A 205 8.33 6.21 8.54
C VAL A 205 9.56 7.11 8.66
N THR A 206 10.40 6.83 9.65
CA THR A 206 11.66 7.52 9.90
C THR A 206 12.74 6.49 10.24
N ASP A 207 13.99 6.91 10.37
CA ASP A 207 15.06 6.03 10.84
C ASP A 207 14.84 5.53 12.28
N ASP A 208 14.12 6.32 13.08
CA ASP A 208 13.78 6.02 14.48
C ASP A 208 12.58 5.07 14.64
N GLY A 209 11.71 4.97 13.62
CA GLY A 209 10.45 4.23 13.79
C GLY A 209 9.49 4.25 12.61
N CYS A 210 8.54 3.32 12.65
CA CYS A 210 7.31 3.39 11.88
C CYS A 210 6.16 3.72 12.83
N PHE A 211 5.58 4.90 12.70
CA PHE A 211 4.52 5.41 13.58
C PHE A 211 3.19 5.36 12.86
N GLY A 212 2.21 4.62 13.40
CA GLY A 212 0.88 4.50 12.84
C GLY A 212 -0.19 5.15 13.71
N GLN A 213 -1.19 5.78 13.08
CA GLN A 213 -2.35 6.33 13.75
C GLN A 213 -3.61 6.08 12.92
N ILE A 214 -4.61 5.44 13.52
CA ILE A 214 -5.96 5.35 12.95
C ILE A 214 -6.62 6.73 13.07
N ILE A 215 -7.00 7.32 11.94
CA ILE A 215 -7.68 8.60 11.84
C ILE A 215 -9.17 8.34 11.60
N ARG A 216 -10.00 8.79 12.52
CA ARG A 216 -11.47 8.76 12.36
C ARG A 216 -11.95 9.92 11.50
N ILE A 217 -12.98 9.65 10.71
CA ILE A 217 -13.66 10.61 9.85
C ILE A 217 -15.06 10.78 10.44
N GLY A 218 -15.35 11.98 10.93
CA GLY A 218 -16.54 12.27 11.76
C GLY A 218 -16.15 12.57 13.20
#